data_AF-A0A267T290-F1
#
_entry.id   AF-A0A267T290-F1
#
_cell.length_a   1.000
_cell.length_b   1.000
_cell.length_c   1.000
_cell.angle_alpha   90.00
_cell.angle_beta   90.00
_cell.angle_gamma   90.00
#
_symmetry.space_group_name_H-M   'P 1'
#
loop_
_entity.id
_entity.type
_entity.pdbx_description
1 polymer ?
#
loop_
_entity_poly.entity_id
_entity_poly.type
_entity_poly.pdbx_seq_one_letter_code
_entity_poly.pdbx_strand_id
1 'polypeptide(L)'
;MGHILLYEEIKNLTISELISQIKQAEKIAFKDLKLVDLIHNKRSLIGVYVIFDEQENAVYVGKTGSRSILERIASHFDLRENAFMNTFLRALTGKKKRRNQPQATSEDLMYVYELALEHKLIFMSVKHEIIGLLESILTNELQPRLNSIRGTRQYRISERIVDLK
;
A
#
# COMPACT_ATOMS: atom_id res chain seq x y z
N MET A 1 -10.61 12.75 8.23
CA MET A 1 -9.76 12.20 7.15
C MET A 1 -8.67 11.32 7.79
N GLY A 2 -9.03 10.19 8.41
CA GLY A 2 -8.07 9.37 9.16
C GLY A 2 -7.25 8.39 8.32
N HIS A 3 -7.60 8.18 7.05
CA HIS A 3 -6.97 7.20 6.16
C HIS A 3 -5.79 7.75 5.34
N ILE A 4 -5.47 9.04 5.48
CA ILE A 4 -4.26 9.67 4.94
C ILE A 4 -3.45 10.25 6.08
N LEU A 5 -2.19 9.83 6.18
CA LEU A 5 -1.20 10.39 7.10
C LEU A 5 -0.23 11.26 6.29
N LEU A 6 -0.17 12.56 6.60
CA LEU A 6 0.69 13.49 5.88
C LEU A 6 2.11 13.46 6.44
N TYR A 7 3.10 13.74 5.59
CA TYR A 7 4.51 13.74 5.99
C TYR A 7 4.77 14.63 7.21
N GLU A 8 4.18 15.83 7.23
CA GLU A 8 4.36 16.77 8.32
C GLU A 8 3.84 16.26 9.67
N GLU A 9 2.87 15.34 9.65
CA GLU A 9 2.27 14.72 10.83
C GLU A 9 3.12 13.55 11.35
N ILE A 10 3.79 12.83 10.45
CA ILE A 10 4.51 11.59 10.79
C ILE A 10 6.03 11.73 10.85
N LYS A 11 6.61 12.81 10.32
CA LYS A 11 8.07 12.95 10.15
C LYS A 11 8.87 12.81 11.45
N ASN A 12 8.28 13.21 12.58
CA ASN A 12 8.95 13.19 13.88
C ASN A 12 8.73 11.89 14.67
N LEU A 13 7.86 11.01 14.17
CA LEU A 13 7.62 9.72 14.78
C LEU A 13 8.80 8.79 14.53
N THR A 14 9.06 7.94 15.50
CA THR A 14 9.86 6.74 15.32
C THR A 14 9.12 5.73 14.43
N ILE A 15 9.84 4.78 13.85
CA ILE A 15 9.23 3.68 13.10
C ILE A 15 8.19 2.95 13.97
N SER A 16 8.51 2.65 15.24
CA SER A 16 7.58 1.99 16.16
C SER A 16 6.28 2.79 16.38
N GLU A 17 6.40 4.09 16.60
CA GLU A 17 5.25 4.99 16.77
C GLU A 17 4.41 5.07 15.49
N LEU A 18 5.04 5.14 14.32
CA LEU A 18 4.33 5.11 13.04
C LEU A 18 3.55 3.79 12.87
N ILE A 19 4.15 2.65 13.19
CA ILE A 19 3.45 1.35 13.12
C ILE A 19 2.23 1.33 14.05
N SER A 20 2.38 1.85 15.27
CA SER A 20 1.26 1.99 16.22
C SER A 20 0.15 2.88 15.63
N GLN A 21 0.51 4.03 15.07
CA GLN A 21 -0.44 4.96 14.44
C GLN A 21 -1.16 4.33 13.25
N ILE A 22 -0.46 3.59 12.39
CA ILE A 22 -1.06 2.87 11.25
C ILE A 22 -2.11 1.86 11.73
N LYS A 23 -1.83 1.12 12.81
CA LYS A 23 -2.77 0.13 13.36
C LYS A 23 -4.02 0.80 13.92
N GLN A 24 -3.86 1.96 14.57
CA GLN A 24 -4.94 2.70 15.23
C GLN A 24 -5.73 3.62 14.29
N ALA A 25 -5.14 4.02 13.17
CA ALA A 25 -5.77 4.95 12.24
C ALA A 25 -7.05 4.36 11.63
N GLU A 26 -8.01 5.25 11.38
CA GLU A 26 -9.23 4.93 10.65
C GLU A 26 -8.86 4.59 9.20
N LYS A 27 -9.42 3.47 8.71
CA LYS A 27 -9.11 2.90 7.39
C LYS A 27 -10.36 3.03 6.53
N ILE A 28 -10.19 3.28 5.24
CA ILE A 28 -11.31 3.40 4.30
C ILE A 28 -11.37 2.15 3.41
N ALA A 29 -12.55 1.53 3.28
CA ALA A 29 -12.73 0.44 2.33
C ALA A 29 -12.62 0.95 0.89
N PHE A 30 -12.09 0.15 -0.04
CA PHE A 30 -11.95 0.57 -1.43
C PHE A 30 -13.29 0.90 -2.08
N LYS A 31 -14.36 0.16 -1.74
CA LYS A 31 -15.72 0.45 -2.23
C LYS A 31 -16.25 1.83 -1.81
N ASP A 32 -15.76 2.37 -0.69
CA ASP A 32 -16.18 3.66 -0.14
C ASP A 32 -15.23 4.80 -0.49
N LEU A 33 -14.07 4.49 -1.08
CA LEU A 33 -13.02 5.44 -1.44
C LEU A 33 -13.45 6.31 -2.63
N LYS A 34 -13.54 7.63 -2.42
CA LYS A 34 -13.91 8.59 -3.46
C LYS A 34 -12.65 9.26 -4.02
N LEU A 35 -12.74 9.76 -5.25
CA LEU A 35 -11.64 10.50 -5.88
C LEU A 35 -11.18 11.70 -5.04
N VAL A 36 -12.13 12.41 -4.41
CA VAL A 36 -11.85 13.56 -3.55
C VAL A 36 -11.04 13.21 -2.30
N ASP A 37 -11.12 11.96 -1.84
CA ASP A 37 -10.36 11.49 -0.68
C ASP A 37 -8.87 11.39 -1.01
N LEU A 38 -8.51 11.13 -2.27
CA LEU A 38 -7.12 10.99 -2.74
C LEU A 38 -6.50 12.31 -3.24
N ILE A 39 -7.25 13.41 -3.21
CA ILE A 39 -6.81 14.74 -3.65
C ILE A 39 -6.62 15.61 -2.42
N HIS A 40 -5.41 16.12 -2.23
CA HIS A 40 -5.07 17.00 -1.11
C HIS A 40 -4.48 18.30 -1.63
N ASN A 41 -5.01 19.44 -1.17
CA ASN A 41 -4.60 20.78 -1.65
C ASN A 41 -4.55 20.90 -3.19
N LYS A 42 -5.59 20.37 -3.86
CA LYS A 42 -5.72 20.33 -5.34
C LYS A 42 -4.59 19.57 -6.05
N ARG A 43 -3.88 18.69 -5.35
CA ARG A 43 -2.83 17.83 -5.90
C ARG A 43 -3.05 16.39 -5.46
N SER A 44 -2.68 15.44 -6.30
CA SER A 44 -2.61 14.05 -5.86
C SER A 44 -1.25 13.79 -5.22
N LEU A 45 -1.24 12.90 -4.23
CA LEU A 45 -0.09 12.64 -3.39
C LEU A 45 0.78 11.48 -3.90
N ILE A 46 2.01 11.41 -3.40
CA ILE A 46 2.96 10.30 -3.56
C ILE A 46 3.35 9.76 -2.19
N GLY A 47 3.75 8.50 -2.10
CA GLY A 47 4.02 7.88 -0.82
C GLY A 47 3.89 6.37 -0.80
N VAL A 48 3.55 5.85 0.39
CA VAL A 48 3.41 4.41 0.68
C VAL A 48 1.97 4.16 1.14
N TYR A 49 1.43 2.99 0.85
CA TYR A 49 0.12 2.57 1.36
C TYR A 49 0.17 1.16 1.93
N VAL A 50 -0.73 0.92 2.88
CA VAL A 50 -1.01 -0.39 3.45
C VAL A 50 -2.46 -0.74 3.16
N ILE A 51 -2.68 -1.95 2.67
CA ILE A 51 -3.99 -2.54 2.45
C ILE A 51 -4.24 -3.57 3.55
N PHE A 52 -5.44 -3.54 4.11
CA PHE A 52 -5.88 -4.39 5.20
C PHE A 52 -7.08 -5.25 4.78
N ASP A 53 -7.20 -6.44 5.35
CA ASP A 53 -8.43 -7.22 5.27
C ASP A 53 -9.49 -6.72 6.27
N GLU A 54 -10.66 -7.36 6.26
CA GLU A 54 -11.79 -7.03 7.14
C GLU A 54 -11.44 -7.17 8.63
N GLN A 55 -10.51 -8.06 8.96
CA GLN A 55 -10.00 -8.29 10.31
C GLN A 55 -8.86 -7.32 10.69
N GLU A 56 -8.62 -6.30 9.86
CA GLU A 56 -7.59 -5.28 10.03
C GLU A 56 -6.15 -5.82 10.08
N ASN A 57 -5.90 -6.97 9.47
CA ASN A 57 -4.53 -7.45 9.25
C ASN A 57 -3.97 -6.80 8.00
N ALA A 58 -2.71 -6.34 8.06
CA ALA A 58 -2.02 -5.85 6.89
C ALA A 58 -1.82 -7.02 5.89
N VAL A 59 -2.38 -6.89 4.69
CA VAL A 59 -2.27 -7.92 3.66
C VAL A 59 -1.33 -7.52 2.54
N TYR A 60 -1.21 -6.22 2.26
CA TYR A 60 -0.35 -5.71 1.19
C TYR A 60 0.23 -4.34 1.53
N VAL A 61 1.49 -4.13 1.20
CA VAL A 61 2.17 -2.82 1.24
C VAL A 61 2.61 -2.47 -0.16
N GLY A 62 2.27 -1.26 -0.60
CA GLY A 62 2.66 -0.76 -1.92
C GLY A 62 3.14 0.69 -1.85
N LYS A 63 3.64 1.17 -2.99
CA LYS A 63 4.19 2.53 -3.09
C LYS A 63 3.88 3.21 -4.40
N THR A 64 3.93 4.52 -4.38
CA THR A 64 3.84 5.35 -5.58
C THR A 64 4.78 6.54 -5.47
N GLY A 65 5.64 6.73 -6.47
CA GLY A 65 6.63 7.82 -6.50
C GLY A 65 6.59 8.58 -7.83
N SER A 66 6.59 7.86 -8.96
CA SER A 66 6.47 8.45 -10.30
C SER A 66 5.03 8.68 -10.77
N ARG A 67 4.06 8.04 -10.11
CA ARG A 67 2.63 8.20 -10.38
C ARG A 67 1.94 8.71 -9.14
N SER A 68 0.81 9.33 -9.35
CA SER A 68 -0.06 9.77 -8.27
C SER A 68 -0.75 8.57 -7.59
N ILE A 69 -1.12 8.71 -6.30
CA ILE A 69 -1.87 7.66 -5.59
C ILE A 69 -3.19 7.33 -6.27
N LEU A 70 -3.86 8.33 -6.86
CA LEU A 70 -5.09 8.15 -7.64
C LEU A 70 -4.87 7.16 -8.79
N GLU A 71 -3.85 7.37 -9.62
CA GLU A 71 -3.52 6.45 -10.72
C GLU A 71 -3.08 5.08 -10.20
N ARG A 72 -2.31 5.04 -9.11
CA ARG A 72 -1.78 3.80 -8.56
C ARG A 72 -2.89 2.89 -8.02
N ILE A 73 -3.80 3.43 -7.23
CA ILE A 73 -4.91 2.65 -6.67
C ILE A 73 -5.82 2.15 -7.79
N ALA A 74 -6.23 3.02 -8.72
CA ALA A 74 -7.04 2.59 -9.87
C ALA A 74 -6.36 1.47 -10.68
N SER A 75 -5.03 1.56 -10.87
CA SER A 75 -4.28 0.55 -11.63
C SER A 75 -4.21 -0.84 -10.97
N HIS A 76 -4.51 -0.95 -9.66
CA HIS A 76 -4.66 -2.25 -9.03
C HIS A 76 -5.89 -2.99 -9.55
N PHE A 77 -6.96 -2.26 -9.90
CA PHE A 77 -8.25 -2.76 -10.36
C PHE A 77 -8.34 -2.99 -11.87
N ASP A 78 -7.19 -3.04 -12.56
CA ASP A 78 -7.12 -3.36 -13.98
C ASP A 78 -7.24 -4.87 -14.22
N LEU A 79 -8.33 -5.27 -14.88
CA LEU A 79 -8.68 -6.66 -15.16
C LEU A 79 -7.91 -7.27 -16.35
N ARG A 80 -7.11 -6.47 -17.08
CA ARG A 80 -6.34 -7.00 -18.21
C ARG A 80 -5.19 -7.87 -17.70
N GLU A 81 -5.04 -9.07 -18.24
CA GLU A 81 -4.00 -10.04 -17.85
C GLU A 81 -2.58 -9.50 -17.97
N ASN A 82 -2.35 -8.70 -19.00
CA ASN A 82 -1.05 -8.08 -19.27
C ASN A 82 -0.84 -6.74 -18.54
N ALA A 83 -1.81 -6.27 -17.74
CA ALA A 83 -1.65 -5.06 -16.95
C ALA A 83 -0.46 -5.21 -15.99
N PHE A 84 0.40 -4.19 -15.98
CA PHE A 84 1.64 -4.25 -15.20
C PHE A 84 1.40 -4.02 -13.69
N MET A 85 0.35 -3.27 -13.33
CA MET A 85 0.15 -2.73 -11.98
C MET A 85 -1.01 -3.36 -11.19
N ASN A 86 -1.67 -4.39 -11.71
CA ASN A 86 -2.70 -5.16 -10.98
C ASN A 86 -2.12 -6.15 -9.97
N THR A 87 -0.96 -5.83 -9.38
CA THR A 87 -0.19 -6.74 -8.51
C THR A 87 -0.94 -7.15 -7.25
N PHE A 88 -1.73 -6.25 -6.66
CA PHE A 88 -2.56 -6.55 -5.50
C PHE A 88 -3.65 -7.58 -5.86
N LEU A 89 -4.45 -7.29 -6.88
CA LEU A 89 -5.51 -8.16 -7.38
C LEU A 89 -4.97 -9.54 -7.79
N ARG A 90 -3.82 -9.58 -8.46
CA ARG A 90 -3.14 -10.83 -8.78
C ARG A 90 -2.58 -11.58 -7.57
N ALA A 91 -2.21 -10.87 -6.51
CA ALA A 91 -1.77 -11.54 -5.30
C ALA A 91 -2.95 -12.20 -4.57
N LEU A 92 -4.16 -11.60 -4.64
CA LEU A 92 -5.38 -12.18 -4.08
C LEU A 92 -5.78 -13.49 -4.74
N THR A 93 -5.48 -13.70 -6.02
CA THR A 93 -5.74 -14.99 -6.70
C THR A 93 -4.76 -16.10 -6.26
N GLY A 94 -3.71 -15.76 -5.50
CA GLY A 94 -2.62 -16.68 -5.17
C GLY A 94 -1.65 -16.96 -6.33
N LYS A 95 -1.92 -16.45 -7.54
CA LYS A 95 -1.12 -16.69 -8.75
C LYS A 95 -0.07 -15.58 -8.95
N LYS A 96 1.09 -15.74 -8.30
CA LYS A 96 2.20 -14.76 -8.38
C LYS A 96 2.78 -14.68 -9.80
N LYS A 97 3.29 -13.49 -10.18
CA LYS A 97 4.03 -13.25 -11.45
C LYS A 97 5.42 -13.91 -11.41
N ARG A 98 5.48 -15.24 -11.37
CA ARG A 98 6.71 -16.01 -11.54
C ARG A 98 6.73 -16.61 -12.93
N ARG A 99 7.89 -16.63 -13.57
CA ARG A 99 8.08 -17.05 -14.98
C ARG A 99 7.55 -18.46 -15.26
N ASN A 100 7.50 -19.31 -14.22
CA ASN A 100 7.12 -20.72 -14.31
C ASN A 100 5.85 -21.05 -13.50
N GLN A 101 5.01 -20.06 -13.19
CA GLN A 101 3.72 -20.27 -12.51
C GLN A 101 2.54 -19.86 -13.39
N PRO A 102 1.36 -20.49 -13.19
CA PRO A 102 0.13 -20.08 -13.85
C PRO A 102 -0.09 -18.59 -13.62
N GLN A 103 -0.29 -17.83 -14.70
CA GLN A 103 -0.69 -16.43 -14.57
C GLN A 103 -2.18 -16.35 -14.23
N ALA A 104 -2.59 -15.31 -13.52
CA ALA A 104 -3.99 -15.01 -13.32
C ALA A 104 -4.62 -14.63 -14.66
N THR A 105 -5.74 -15.27 -15.02
CA THR A 105 -6.56 -14.92 -16.18
C THR A 105 -7.48 -13.75 -15.86
N SER A 106 -8.15 -13.22 -16.87
CA SER A 106 -9.19 -12.20 -16.69
C SER A 106 -10.33 -12.72 -15.80
N GLU A 107 -10.72 -13.99 -15.91
CA GLU A 107 -11.75 -14.57 -15.02
C GLU A 107 -11.27 -14.69 -13.57
N ASP A 108 -10.01 -15.10 -13.35
CA ASP A 108 -9.44 -15.13 -11.99
C ASP A 108 -9.49 -13.74 -11.34
N LEU A 109 -9.15 -12.70 -12.10
CA LEU A 109 -9.15 -11.31 -11.64
C LEU A 109 -10.57 -10.81 -11.34
N MET A 110 -11.56 -11.15 -12.18
CA MET A 110 -12.96 -10.84 -11.92
C MET A 110 -13.46 -11.53 -10.64
N TYR A 111 -13.08 -12.78 -10.42
CA TYR A 111 -13.51 -13.55 -9.25
C TYR A 111 -13.11 -12.90 -7.92
N VAL A 112 -11.90 -12.33 -7.84
CA VAL A 112 -11.40 -11.67 -6.62
C VAL A 112 -11.70 -10.16 -6.57
N TYR A 113 -12.35 -9.59 -7.58
CA TYR A 113 -12.58 -8.15 -7.69
C TYR A 113 -13.46 -7.62 -6.55
N GLU A 114 -14.61 -8.24 -6.32
CA GLU A 114 -15.54 -7.86 -5.24
C GLU A 114 -14.86 -8.01 -3.86
N LEU A 115 -14.10 -9.10 -3.67
CA LEU A 115 -13.30 -9.28 -2.46
C LEU A 115 -12.25 -8.16 -2.29
N ALA A 116 -11.62 -7.73 -3.38
CA ALA A 116 -10.65 -6.64 -3.35
C ALA A 116 -11.28 -5.31 -2.92
N LEU A 117 -12.56 -5.07 -3.25
CA LEU A 117 -13.27 -3.84 -2.87
C LEU A 117 -13.56 -3.73 -1.36
N GLU A 118 -13.66 -4.86 -0.66
CA GLU A 118 -13.88 -4.92 0.80
C GLU A 118 -12.61 -4.60 1.61
N HIS A 119 -11.43 -4.64 0.97
CA HIS A 119 -10.18 -4.32 1.65
C HIS A 119 -10.10 -2.84 2.00
N LYS A 120 -9.41 -2.54 3.10
CA LYS A 120 -9.26 -1.17 3.61
C LYS A 120 -7.88 -0.59 3.32
N LEU A 121 -7.80 0.73 3.18
CA LEU A 121 -6.60 1.46 2.81
C LEU A 121 -6.19 2.44 3.92
N ILE A 122 -4.87 2.50 4.18
CA ILE A 122 -4.19 3.68 4.75
C ILE A 122 -3.11 4.11 3.76
N PHE A 123 -3.00 5.42 3.53
CA PHE A 123 -1.95 6.02 2.73
C PHE A 123 -1.11 6.98 3.56
N MET A 124 0.21 6.94 3.39
CA MET A 124 1.16 7.85 4.02
C MET A 124 1.85 8.66 2.93
N SER A 125 1.56 9.96 2.88
CA SER A 125 2.27 10.87 2.00
C SER A 125 3.66 11.13 2.58
N VAL A 126 4.71 10.90 1.80
CA VAL A 126 6.09 11.12 2.23
C VAL A 126 6.93 11.72 1.11
N LYS A 127 8.10 12.25 1.48
CA LYS A 127 9.07 12.76 0.50
C LYS A 127 9.58 11.63 -0.39
N HIS A 128 9.88 11.95 -1.65
CA HIS A 128 10.21 10.97 -2.68
C HIS A 128 11.41 10.08 -2.30
N GLU A 129 12.40 10.66 -1.63
CA GLU A 129 13.65 10.03 -1.21
C GLU A 129 13.42 8.85 -0.27
N ILE A 130 12.41 8.93 0.59
CA ILE A 130 12.17 7.92 1.64
C ILE A 130 11.10 6.89 1.26
N ILE A 131 10.37 7.06 0.14
CA ILE A 131 9.27 6.16 -0.27
C ILE A 131 9.75 4.70 -0.34
N GLY A 132 10.89 4.47 -0.97
CA GLY A 132 11.41 3.12 -1.17
C GLY A 132 11.83 2.46 0.14
N LEU A 133 12.47 3.24 1.03
CA LEU A 133 12.90 2.76 2.33
C LEU A 133 11.71 2.49 3.25
N LEU A 134 10.74 3.40 3.29
CA LEU A 134 9.54 3.24 4.11
C LEU A 134 8.68 2.05 3.66
N GLU A 135 8.50 1.81 2.35
CA GLU A 135 7.82 0.59 1.87
C GLU A 135 8.52 -0.68 2.35
N SER A 136 9.86 -0.71 2.34
CA SER A 136 10.63 -1.84 2.83
C SER A 136 10.47 -2.04 4.34
N ILE A 137 10.53 -0.97 5.13
CA ILE A 137 10.32 -0.99 6.58
C ILE A 137 8.93 -1.52 6.89
N LEU A 138 7.88 -0.95 6.29
CA LEU A 138 6.50 -1.37 6.55
C LEU A 138 6.25 -2.81 6.10
N THR A 139 6.85 -3.26 5.01
CA THR A 139 6.76 -4.68 4.59
C THR A 139 7.40 -5.61 5.63
N ASN A 140 8.52 -5.20 6.24
CA ASN A 140 9.21 -6.02 7.23
C ASN A 140 8.52 -5.98 8.61
N GLU A 141 8.00 -4.83 9.04
CA GLU A 141 7.36 -4.69 10.35
C GLU A 141 5.91 -5.21 10.37
N LEU A 142 5.17 -5.05 9.26
CA LEU A 142 3.77 -5.47 9.18
C LEU A 142 3.60 -6.90 8.64
N GLN A 143 4.66 -7.49 8.07
CA GLN A 143 4.65 -8.86 7.51
C GLN A 143 3.42 -9.17 6.63
N PRO A 144 3.10 -8.33 5.63
CA PRO A 144 1.88 -8.49 4.83
C PRO A 144 1.94 -9.75 3.96
N ARG A 145 0.92 -10.61 4.10
CA ARG A 145 0.89 -11.95 3.47
C ARG A 145 0.95 -11.96 1.93
N LEU A 146 0.56 -10.87 1.27
CA LEU A 146 0.49 -10.79 -0.20
C LEU A 146 1.77 -10.18 -0.81
N ASN A 147 2.64 -9.54 -0.02
CA ASN A 147 3.95 -9.14 -0.51
C ASN A 147 4.87 -10.36 -0.63
N SER A 148 5.93 -10.22 -1.41
CA SER A 148 7.10 -11.09 -1.25
C SER A 148 8.06 -10.37 -0.32
N ILE A 149 8.53 -11.04 0.74
CA ILE A 149 9.55 -10.49 1.63
C ILE A 149 10.77 -10.16 0.78
N ARG A 150 11.18 -8.89 0.77
CA ARG A 150 12.39 -8.41 0.11
C ARG A 150 13.52 -8.37 1.14
N GLY A 151 14.77 -8.37 0.67
CA GLY A 151 15.94 -8.40 1.54
C GLY A 151 15.86 -7.38 2.68
N THR A 152 16.28 -7.80 3.87
CA THR A 152 16.26 -7.00 5.09
C THR A 152 17.31 -5.90 5.00
N ARG A 153 16.87 -4.65 4.77
CA ARG A 153 17.70 -3.48 5.03
C ARG A 153 17.76 -3.27 6.54
N GLN A 154 18.94 -3.01 7.10
CA GLN A 154 19.08 -2.71 8.53
C GLN A 154 18.55 -1.30 8.81
N TYR A 155 17.61 -1.19 9.75
CA TYR A 155 17.11 0.05 10.34
C TYR A 155 16.88 -0.18 11.84
N ARG A 156 16.75 0.89 12.62
CA ARG A 156 16.40 0.79 14.04
C ARG A 156 14.97 1.24 14.22
N ILE A 157 14.14 0.48 14.94
CA ILE A 157 12.74 0.84 15.19
C ILE A 157 12.58 2.17 15.95
N SER A 158 13.63 2.65 16.61
CA SER A 158 13.72 3.94 17.30
C SER A 158 14.15 5.11 16.40
N GLU A 159 14.52 4.84 15.14
CA GLU A 159 14.88 5.85 14.16
C GLU A 159 13.63 6.63 13.73
N ARG A 160 13.76 7.95 13.58
CA ARG A 160 12.65 8.81 13.16
C ARG A 160 12.51 8.81 11.65
N ILE A 161 11.28 9.01 11.17
CA ILE A 161 10.97 9.04 9.74
C ILE A 161 11.76 10.15 9.01
N VAL A 162 11.99 11.30 9.65
CA VAL A 162 12.78 12.41 9.08
C VAL A 162 14.26 12.07 8.90
N ASP A 163 14.79 11.10 9.65
CA ASP A 163 16.21 10.75 9.63
C ASP A 163 16.55 9.67 8.58
N LEU A 164 15.53 9.05 7.98
CA LEU A 164 15.67 8.04 6.94
C LEU A 164 16.34 8.61 5.66
N LYS A 165 17.31 7.88 5.11
CA LYS A 165 18.08 8.26 3.91
C LYS A 165 18.16 7.14 2.86
#